data_AF-A0A531LMX7-F1
#
_entry.id   AF-A0A531LMX7-F1
#
_cell.length_a   1.000
_cell.length_b   1.000
_cell.length_c   1.000
_cell.angle_alpha   90.00
_cell.angle_beta   90.00
_cell.angle_gamma   90.00
#
_symmetry.space_group_name_H-M   'P 1'
#
loop_
_entity.id
_entity.type
_entity.pdbx_description
1 polymer ?
#
loop_
_entity_poly.entity_id
_entity_poly.type
_entity_poly.pdbx_seq_one_letter_code
_entity_poly.pdbx_strand_id
1 'polypeptide(L)'
;LLNVVVGGNPAELAGDGVFLPHDERYAQAHEFLTIWRGLVSGERVNFDGQYYRVENGRLDLLPSQERPPLYIGGSSDAGQDLAADLVDIYLTWGEPPAQVAEKLASARAM
;
A
#
# COMPACT_ATOMS: atom_id res chain seq x y z
N LEU A 1 -2.68 3.92 -13.26
CA LEU A 1 -2.90 2.72 -12.43
C LEU A 1 -1.58 2.32 -11.80
N LEU A 2 -1.57 2.05 -10.50
CA LEU A 2 -0.41 1.55 -9.77
C LEU A 2 -0.84 0.32 -8.95
N ASN A 3 -0.15 -0.80 -9.12
CA ASN A 3 -0.30 -1.98 -8.27
C ASN A 3 0.87 -2.02 -7.28
N VAL A 4 0.57 -1.92 -5.99
CA VAL A 4 1.58 -1.94 -4.93
C VAL A 4 1.69 -3.36 -4.40
N VAL A 5 2.93 -3.84 -4.32
CA VAL A 5 3.26 -5.18 -3.84
C VAL A 5 4.12 -5.01 -2.60
N VAL A 6 3.58 -5.39 -1.43
CA VAL A 6 4.38 -5.47 -0.20
C VAL A 6 5.21 -6.74 -0.28
N GLY A 7 6.54 -6.60 -0.19
CA GLY A 7 7.47 -7.71 -0.40
C GLY A 7 7.17 -8.93 0.49
N GLY A 8 7.05 -10.10 -0.12
CA GLY A 8 6.70 -11.34 0.57
C GLY A 8 7.89 -12.23 0.95
N ASN A 9 9.05 -12.04 0.30
CA ASN A 9 10.22 -12.90 0.45
C ASN A 9 11.36 -12.19 1.21
N PRO A 10 11.65 -12.56 2.46
CA PRO A 10 12.70 -11.93 3.26
C PRO A 10 14.12 -12.03 2.66
N ALA A 11 14.43 -13.10 1.93
CA ALA A 11 15.77 -13.28 1.35
C ALA A 11 16.02 -12.33 0.18
N GLU A 12 15.00 -12.10 -0.64
CA GLU A 12 15.02 -11.11 -1.73
C GLU A 12 15.10 -9.69 -1.16
N LEU A 13 14.24 -9.38 -0.18
CA LEU A 13 14.22 -8.09 0.51
C LEU A 13 15.56 -7.75 1.18
N ALA A 14 16.22 -8.74 1.78
CA ALA A 14 17.55 -8.56 2.36
C ALA A 14 18.59 -8.16 1.29
N GLY A 15 18.44 -8.64 0.05
CA GLY A 15 19.25 -8.23 -1.10
C GLY A 15 19.06 -6.76 -1.47
N ASP A 16 17.84 -6.24 -1.29
CA ASP A 16 17.49 -4.82 -1.49
C ASP A 16 17.74 -3.94 -0.25
N GLY A 17 18.24 -4.53 0.84
CA GLY A 17 18.55 -3.83 2.10
C GLY A 17 17.34 -3.61 3.03
N VAL A 18 16.23 -4.33 2.80
CA VAL A 18 15.02 -4.27 3.64
C VAL A 18 15.00 -5.48 4.58
N PHE A 19 15.02 -5.21 5.88
CA PHE A 19 15.09 -6.24 6.93
C PHE A 19 13.88 -6.26 7.86
N LEU A 20 12.76 -5.66 7.42
CA LEU A 20 11.56 -5.52 8.25
C LEU A 20 10.82 -6.86 8.42
N PRO A 21 10.32 -7.15 9.65
CA PRO A 21 9.36 -8.22 9.90
C PRO A 21 8.10 -8.10 9.05
N HIS A 22 7.34 -9.18 8.92
CA HIS A 22 6.18 -9.25 8.02
C HIS A 22 5.19 -8.08 8.18
N ASP A 23 4.70 -7.84 9.39
CA ASP A 23 3.66 -6.83 9.63
C ASP A 23 4.21 -5.41 9.50
N GLU A 24 5.47 -5.21 9.89
CA GLU A 24 6.18 -3.93 9.75
C GLU A 24 6.32 -3.49 8.29
N ARG A 25 6.37 -4.44 7.34
CA ARG A 25 6.37 -4.09 5.92
C ARG A 25 5.04 -3.46 5.47
N TYR A 26 3.92 -3.88 6.06
CA TYR A 26 2.62 -3.25 5.78
C TYR A 26 2.50 -1.89 6.46
N ALA A 27 3.01 -1.72 7.68
CA ALA A 27 3.09 -0.42 8.33
C ALA A 27 3.97 0.57 7.54
N GLN A 28 5.13 0.13 7.04
CA GLN A 28 5.96 0.93 6.15
C GLN A 28 5.23 1.27 4.84
N ALA A 29 4.54 0.31 4.23
CA ALA A 29 3.78 0.55 3.01
C ALA A 29 2.64 1.57 3.24
N HIS A 30 1.97 1.53 4.39
CA HIS A 30 0.96 2.51 4.77
C HIS A 30 1.52 3.95 4.76
N GLU A 31 2.66 4.17 5.43
CA GLU A 31 3.31 5.49 5.45
C GLU A 31 3.72 5.94 4.05
N PHE A 32 4.35 5.05 3.28
CA PHE A 32 4.77 5.34 1.91
C PHE A 32 3.58 5.76 1.04
N LEU A 33 2.46 5.02 1.09
CA LEU A 33 1.29 5.29 0.27
C LEU A 33 0.52 6.52 0.72
N THR A 34 0.58 6.87 2.00
CA THR A 34 0.05 8.13 2.51
C THR A 34 0.83 9.31 1.92
N ILE A 35 2.16 9.27 1.99
CA ILE A 35 3.04 10.30 1.42
C ILE A 35 2.85 10.39 -0.10
N TRP A 36 2.93 9.24 -0.79
CA TRP A 36 2.82 9.16 -2.24
C TRP A 36 1.52 9.78 -2.74
N ARG A 37 0.39 9.48 -2.08
CA ARG A 37 -0.93 10.01 -2.45
C ARG A 37 -0.98 11.54 -2.39
N GLY A 38 -0.53 12.13 -1.29
CA GLY A 38 -0.50 13.60 -1.17
C GLY A 38 0.38 14.23 -2.23
N LEU A 39 1.57 13.67 -2.46
CA LEU A 39 2.51 14.15 -3.48
C LEU A 39 1.92 14.13 -4.90
N VAL A 40 1.32 13.01 -5.32
CA VAL A 40 0.75 12.89 -6.68
C VAL A 40 -0.53 13.70 -6.86
N SER A 41 -1.23 14.02 -5.78
CA SER A 41 -2.37 14.96 -5.77
C SER A 41 -1.94 16.44 -5.79
N GLY A 42 -0.62 16.72 -5.86
CA GLY A 42 -0.09 18.07 -5.94
C GLY A 42 -0.01 18.80 -4.60
N GLU A 43 -0.16 18.08 -3.49
CA GLU A 43 -0.06 18.63 -2.16
C GLU A 43 1.41 18.87 -1.77
N ARG A 44 1.59 19.76 -0.79
CA ARG A 44 2.84 19.85 -0.05
C ARG A 44 2.75 18.96 1.18
N VAL A 45 3.56 17.91 1.21
CA VAL A 45 3.52 16.89 2.25
C VAL A 45 4.57 17.16 3.33
N ASN A 46 4.12 17.19 4.58
CA ASN A 46 4.95 17.02 5.76
C ASN A 46 4.50 15.73 6.44
N PHE A 47 5.45 14.86 6.79
CA PHE A 47 5.17 13.55 7.38
C PHE A 47 6.25 13.22 8.41
N ASP A 48 5.87 12.71 9.56
CA ASP A 48 6.79 12.32 10.63
C ASP A 48 6.30 11.00 11.23
N GLY A 49 6.63 9.91 10.53
CA GLY A 49 6.24 8.55 10.91
C GLY A 49 7.41 7.73 11.43
N GLN A 50 7.17 6.45 11.65
CA GLN A 50 8.17 5.51 12.13
C GLN A 50 9.22 5.20 11.06
N TYR A 51 8.80 5.12 9.79
CA TYR A 51 9.67 4.70 8.69
C TYR A 51 10.10 5.85 7.79
N TYR A 52 9.27 6.89 7.68
CA TYR A 52 9.59 8.05 6.85
C TYR A 52 9.43 9.37 7.59
N ARG A 53 10.33 10.29 7.29
CA ARG A 53 10.20 11.71 7.62
C ARG A 53 10.31 12.53 6.34
N VAL A 54 9.33 13.38 6.09
CA VAL A 54 9.26 14.26 4.93
C VAL A 54 8.98 15.67 5.41
N GLU A 55 9.80 16.62 4.96
CA GLU A 55 9.63 18.04 5.26
C GLU A 55 9.47 18.81 3.94
N ASN A 56 8.34 19.51 3.78
CA ASN A 56 7.99 20.32 2.63
C ASN A 56 8.04 19.60 1.27
N GLY A 57 7.84 18.28 1.26
CA GLY A 57 7.84 17.44 0.05
C GLY A 57 6.80 17.92 -0.94
N ARG A 58 7.14 17.95 -2.23
CA ARG A 58 6.22 18.27 -3.33
C ARG A 58 6.75 17.66 -4.62
N LEU A 59 5.87 17.52 -5.60
CA LEU A 59 6.25 17.24 -6.98
C LEU A 59 6.14 18.52 -7.79
N ASP A 60 7.22 18.90 -8.47
CA ASP A 60 7.20 20.04 -9.41
C ASP A 60 6.52 19.66 -10.74
N LEU A 61 6.41 18.36 -11.03
CA LEU A 61 5.70 17.80 -12.17
C LEU A 61 4.63 16.83 -11.68
N LEU A 62 3.36 17.17 -11.94
CA LEU A 62 2.23 16.34 -11.56
C LEU A 62 1.86 15.36 -12.67
N PRO A 63 1.28 14.20 -12.33
CA PRO A 63 0.66 13.33 -13.31
C PRO A 63 -0.43 14.08 -14.09
N SER A 64 -0.60 13.75 -15.37
CA SER A 64 -1.68 14.32 -16.20
C SER A 64 -3.07 13.80 -15.83
N GLN A 65 -3.14 12.68 -15.08
CA GLN A 65 -4.37 12.14 -14.51
C GLN A 65 -4.53 12.64 -13.06
N GLU A 66 -5.76 12.96 -12.66
CA GLU A 66 -6.08 13.56 -11.35
C GLU A 66 -5.58 12.73 -10.17
N ARG A 67 -5.65 11.40 -10.27
CA ARG A 67 -4.92 10.44 -9.42
C ARG A 67 -4.88 9.05 -10.09
N PRO A 68 -3.72 8.37 -10.21
CA PRO A 68 -3.70 7.00 -10.69
C PRO A 68 -4.41 6.08 -9.68
N PRO A 69 -5.40 5.25 -10.11
CA PRO A 69 -6.04 4.30 -9.21
C PRO A 69 -5.02 3.35 -8.59
N LEU A 70 -5.13 3.14 -7.28
CA LEU A 70 -4.23 2.34 -6.47
C LEU A 70 -4.83 0.97 -6.16
N TYR A 71 -4.06 -0.06 -6.51
CA TYR A 71 -4.40 -1.46 -6.32
C TYR A 71 -3.44 -2.04 -5.29
N ILE A 72 -3.95 -2.87 -4.38
CA ILE A 72 -3.12 -3.70 -3.51
C ILE A 72 -3.72 -5.10 -3.43
N GLY A 73 -2.84 -6.09 -3.27
CA GLY A 73 -3.21 -7.43 -2.85
C GLY A 73 -2.57 -7.77 -1.52
N GLY A 74 -3.22 -8.65 -0.75
CA GLY A 74 -2.73 -9.08 0.55
C GLY A 74 -3.76 -9.94 1.23
N SER A 75 -3.40 -11.16 1.64
CA SER A 75 -4.32 -12.09 2.30
C SER A 75 -4.14 -12.15 3.82
N SER A 76 -3.08 -11.56 4.35
CA SER A 76 -2.86 -11.38 5.78
C SER A 76 -3.72 -10.25 6.34
N ASP A 77 -4.03 -10.31 7.64
CA ASP A 77 -4.81 -9.28 8.34
C ASP A 77 -4.24 -7.87 8.13
N ALA A 78 -2.94 -7.68 8.38
CA ALA A 78 -2.25 -6.40 8.13
C ALA A 78 -2.32 -5.91 6.66
N GLY A 79 -2.45 -6.83 5.71
CA GLY A 79 -2.59 -6.51 4.29
C GLY A 79 -4.03 -6.14 3.91
N GLN A 80 -5.01 -6.75 4.59
CA GLN A 80 -6.42 -6.39 4.45
C GLN A 80 -6.70 -5.03 5.11
N ASP A 81 -6.13 -4.76 6.28
CA ASP A 81 -6.24 -3.47 6.97
C ASP A 81 -5.67 -2.33 6.10
N LEU A 82 -4.46 -2.52 5.54
CA LEU A 82 -3.86 -1.57 4.60
C LEU A 82 -4.74 -1.34 3.36
N ALA A 83 -5.38 -2.40 2.88
CA ALA A 83 -6.27 -2.32 1.74
C ALA A 83 -7.53 -1.49 2.05
N ALA A 84 -8.16 -1.76 3.19
CA ALA A 84 -9.38 -1.06 3.62
C ALA A 84 -9.16 0.46 3.74
N ASP A 85 -8.02 0.89 4.28
CA ASP A 85 -7.74 2.30 4.51
C ASP A 85 -7.40 3.08 3.22
N LEU A 86 -6.64 2.49 2.31
CA LEU A 86 -5.89 3.26 1.31
C LEU A 86 -6.20 2.93 -0.16
N VAL A 87 -6.86 1.81 -0.48
CA VAL A 87 -6.97 1.39 -1.89
C VAL A 87 -8.28 1.67 -2.56
N ASP A 88 -8.19 1.88 -3.86
CA ASP A 88 -9.35 2.04 -4.72
C ASP A 88 -9.88 0.64 -5.16
N ILE A 89 -8.98 -0.36 -5.30
CA ILE A 89 -9.31 -1.73 -5.72
C ILE A 89 -8.47 -2.78 -4.97
N TYR A 90 -9.15 -3.76 -4.34
CA TYR A 90 -8.52 -4.94 -3.72
C TYR A 90 -8.36 -6.09 -4.72
N LEU A 91 -7.11 -6.54 -4.92
CA LEU A 91 -6.77 -7.69 -5.75
C LEU A 91 -6.59 -8.95 -4.90
N THR A 92 -7.43 -9.96 -5.15
CA THR A 92 -7.30 -11.29 -4.52
C THR A 92 -6.68 -12.30 -5.48
N TRP A 93 -6.08 -13.35 -4.91
CA TRP A 93 -5.52 -14.46 -5.68
C TRP A 93 -6.61 -15.31 -6.34
N GLY A 94 -6.21 -16.07 -7.36
CA GLY A 94 -7.06 -17.07 -7.99
C GLY A 94 -7.30 -18.28 -7.08
N GLU A 95 -8.22 -18.13 -6.13
CA GLU A 95 -8.64 -19.17 -5.18
C GLU A 95 -9.99 -19.80 -5.62
N PRO A 96 -10.39 -20.98 -5.08
CA PRO A 96 -11.72 -21.52 -5.32
C PRO A 96 -12.83 -20.49 -5.00
N PRO A 97 -13.93 -20.42 -5.80
CA PRO A 97 -14.91 -19.34 -5.69
C PRO A 97 -15.51 -19.13 -4.29
N ALA A 98 -15.68 -20.20 -3.51
CA ALA A 98 -16.18 -20.10 -2.13
C ALA A 98 -15.21 -19.34 -1.21
N GLN A 99 -13.90 -19.62 -1.32
CA GLN A 99 -12.87 -18.94 -0.52
C GLN A 99 -12.72 -17.47 -0.94
N VAL A 100 -12.83 -17.20 -2.26
CA VAL A 100 -12.87 -15.82 -2.76
C VAL A 100 -14.07 -15.07 -2.19
N ALA A 101 -15.25 -15.69 -2.13
CA ALA A 101 -16.46 -15.07 -1.58
C ALA A 101 -16.29 -14.72 -0.09
N GLU A 102 -15.72 -15.62 0.71
CA GLU A 102 -15.42 -15.37 2.13
C GLU A 102 -14.45 -14.20 2.32
N LYS A 103 -13.36 -14.18 1.55
CA LYS A 103 -12.35 -13.11 1.63
C LYS A 103 -12.92 -11.76 1.19
N LEU A 104 -13.72 -11.72 0.13
CA LEU A 104 -14.42 -10.51 -0.32
C LEU A 104 -15.46 -10.01 0.69
N ALA A 105 -16.13 -10.92 1.42
CA ALA A 105 -17.05 -10.54 2.48
C ALA A 105 -16.31 -9.90 3.66
N SER A 106 -15.18 -10.47 4.08
CA SER A 106 -14.32 -9.92 5.12
C SER A 106 -13.84 -8.50 4.77
N ALA A 107 -13.28 -8.34 3.56
CA ALA A 107 -12.76 -7.05 3.10
C ALA A 107 -13.84 -5.96 2.93
N ARG A 108 -15.12 -6.31 2.77
CA ARG A 108 -16.25 -5.36 2.71
C ARG A 108 -16.82 -4.99 4.07
N ALA A 109 -16.53 -5.78 5.11
CA ALA A 109 -17.03 -5.57 6.45
C ALA A 109 -16.08 -4.71 7.32
N MET A 110 -14.87 -4.46 6.81
CA MET A 110 -13.91 -3.47 7.30
C MET A 110 -14.30 -2.08 6.81
#